data_AF-A0A061R5I9-F1
#
_entry.id   AF-A0A061R5I9-F1
#
_cell.length_a   1.000
_cell.length_b   1.000
_cell.length_c   1.000
_cell.angle_alpha   90.00
_cell.angle_beta   90.00
_cell.angle_gamma   90.00
#
_symmetry.space_group_name_H-M   'P 1'
#
loop_
_entity.id
_entity.type
_entity.pdbx_description
1 polymer ?
#
loop_
_entity_poly.entity_id
_entity_poly.type
_entity_poly.pdbx_seq_one_letter_code
_entity_poly.pdbx_strand_id
1 'polypeptide(L)'
;MSSTVLEQVLARRDFLEKELQKTEQHLYDIETNYLTSENSHCGTVLKGFDGFLSSKDNIRKRPRNFKLEDRAFSLSSTTSPATAELDQQSNEAERHDGSQGGSSRGKSTFTRHHSRSNLRNH
;
A
#
# COMPACT_ATOMS: atom_id res chain seq x y z
N MET A 1 -9.13 -49.47 -1.55
CA MET A 1 -9.75 -48.61 -0.51
C MET A 1 -8.97 -47.33 -0.22
N SER A 2 -7.64 -47.24 -0.41
CA SER A 2 -6.90 -45.98 -0.18
C SER A 2 -7.01 -44.95 -1.30
N SER A 3 -7.11 -45.39 -2.56
CA SER A 3 -7.19 -44.50 -3.74
C SER A 3 -8.39 -43.55 -3.71
N THR A 4 -9.54 -44.00 -3.21
CA THR A 4 -10.77 -43.21 -3.16
C THR A 4 -10.72 -42.11 -2.09
N VAL A 5 -10.04 -42.35 -0.97
CA VAL A 5 -9.86 -41.35 0.09
C VAL A 5 -8.93 -40.24 -0.38
N LEU A 6 -7.83 -40.60 -1.04
CA LEU A 6 -6.91 -39.62 -1.62
C LEU A 6 -7.62 -38.74 -2.66
N GLU A 7 -8.40 -39.33 -3.56
CA GLU A 7 -9.15 -38.61 -4.58
C GLU A 7 -10.16 -37.62 -3.96
N GLN A 8 -10.87 -38.03 -2.90
CA GLN A 8 -11.79 -37.13 -2.17
C GLN A 8 -11.07 -35.96 -1.50
N VAL A 9 -9.90 -36.21 -0.90
CA VAL A 9 -9.09 -35.15 -0.26
C VAL A 9 -8.58 -34.15 -1.30
N LEU A 10 -8.10 -34.63 -2.45
CA LEU A 10 -7.64 -33.77 -3.55
C LEU A 10 -8.79 -32.95 -4.12
N ALA A 11 -9.95 -33.56 -4.39
CA ALA A 11 -11.13 -32.84 -4.85
C ALA A 11 -11.59 -31.78 -3.85
N ARG A 12 -11.50 -32.08 -2.54
CA ARG A 12 -11.85 -31.12 -1.50
C ARG A 12 -10.85 -29.96 -1.43
N ARG A 13 -9.55 -30.23 -1.55
CA ARG A 13 -8.51 -29.21 -1.64
C ARG A 13 -8.79 -28.27 -2.81
N ASP A 14 -8.98 -28.82 -4.00
CA ASP A 14 -9.21 -28.04 -5.23
C ASP A 14 -10.47 -27.18 -5.14
N PHE A 15 -11.51 -27.69 -4.48
CA PHE A 15 -12.71 -26.91 -4.19
C PHE A 15 -12.41 -25.75 -3.25
N LEU A 16 -11.69 -25.99 -2.15
CA LEU A 16 -11.36 -24.96 -1.17
C LEU A 16 -10.46 -23.88 -1.75
N GLU A 17 -9.49 -24.25 -2.58
CA GLU A 17 -8.62 -23.28 -3.28
C GLU A 17 -9.42 -22.35 -4.19
N LYS A 18 -10.41 -22.89 -4.92
CA LYS A 18 -11.31 -22.07 -5.75
C LYS A 18 -12.20 -21.15 -4.92
N GLU A 19 -12.75 -21.63 -3.81
CA GLU A 19 -13.59 -20.81 -2.93
C GLU A 19 -12.77 -19.73 -2.21
N LEU A 20 -11.53 -20.03 -1.82
CA LEU A 20 -10.60 -19.05 -1.29
C LEU A 20 -10.35 -17.94 -2.31
N GLN A 21 -9.98 -18.30 -3.54
CA GLN A 21 -9.74 -17.34 -4.61
C GLN A 21 -10.96 -16.44 -4.88
N LYS A 22 -12.17 -17.00 -4.90
CA LYS A 22 -13.41 -16.22 -5.06
C LYS A 22 -13.60 -15.24 -3.90
N THR A 23 -13.33 -15.67 -2.68
CA THR A 23 -13.49 -14.84 -1.48
C THR A 23 -12.48 -13.69 -1.48
N GLU A 24 -11.21 -13.97 -1.79
CA GLU A 24 -10.16 -12.97 -1.88
C GLU A 24 -10.45 -11.95 -2.99
N GLN A 25 -10.92 -12.41 -4.15
CA GLN A 25 -11.34 -11.51 -5.22
C GLN A 25 -12.50 -10.62 -4.78
N HIS A 26 -13.53 -11.20 -4.17
CA HIS A 26 -14.67 -10.43 -3.69
C HIS A 26 -14.25 -9.37 -2.66
N LEU A 27 -13.36 -9.75 -1.75
CA LEU A 27 -12.82 -8.85 -0.73
C LEU A 27 -12.00 -7.70 -1.35
N TYR A 28 -11.20 -7.99 -2.37
CA TYR A 28 -10.46 -6.97 -3.13
C TYR A 28 -11.42 -5.98 -3.82
N ASP A 29 -12.52 -6.46 -4.39
CA ASP A 29 -13.51 -5.63 -5.09
C ASP A 29 -14.26 -4.71 -4.12
N ILE A 30 -14.71 -5.23 -2.98
CA ILE A 30 -15.39 -4.42 -1.97
C ILE A 30 -14.45 -3.39 -1.34
N GLU A 31 -13.17 -3.71 -1.15
CA GLU A 31 -12.15 -2.76 -0.70
C GLU A 31 -11.96 -1.64 -1.73
N THR A 32 -11.89 -1.99 -3.02
CA THR A 32 -11.79 -1.01 -4.10
C THR A 32 -12.96 -0.03 -4.03
N ASN A 33 -14.18 -0.54 -3.92
CA ASN A 33 -15.37 0.29 -3.81
C ASN A 33 -15.38 1.16 -2.53
N TYR A 34 -15.02 0.59 -1.38
CA TYR A 34 -14.97 1.31 -0.09
C TYR A 34 -13.93 2.44 -0.06
N LEU A 35 -12.78 2.24 -0.69
CA LEU A 35 -11.67 3.17 -0.61
C LEU A 35 -11.77 4.28 -1.66
N THR A 36 -12.43 4.00 -2.79
CA THR A 36 -12.66 4.95 -3.88
C THR A 36 -13.99 5.70 -3.79
N SER A 37 -14.91 5.30 -2.92
CA SER A 37 -16.19 5.99 -2.75
C SER A 37 -16.01 7.42 -2.22
N GLU A 38 -16.90 8.32 -2.62
CA GLU A 38 -16.90 9.74 -2.22
C GLU A 38 -16.90 9.97 -0.70
N ASN A 39 -17.45 9.03 0.06
CA ASN A 39 -17.48 9.09 1.52
C ASN A 39 -16.11 8.81 2.17
N SER A 40 -15.15 8.25 1.44
CA SER A 40 -13.78 8.02 1.91
C SER A 40 -13.09 9.33 2.33
N HIS A 41 -13.58 10.48 1.82
CA HIS A 41 -13.10 11.82 2.16
C HIS A 41 -13.39 12.27 3.59
N CYS A 42 -14.46 11.77 4.23
CA CYS A 42 -14.77 12.10 5.63
C CYS A 42 -14.17 11.11 6.63
N GLY A 43 -13.50 10.05 6.14
CA GLY A 43 -12.77 9.10 6.95
C GLY A 43 -12.92 7.67 6.46
N THR A 44 -11.99 6.82 6.87
CA THR A 44 -12.05 5.37 6.63
C THR A 44 -11.67 4.63 7.91
N VAL A 45 -12.00 3.33 7.99
CA VAL A 45 -11.58 2.48 9.13
C VAL A 45 -10.06 2.52 9.35
N LEU A 46 -9.29 2.71 8.27
CA LEU A 46 -7.82 2.74 8.32
C LEU A 46 -7.24 4.09 8.75
N LYS A 47 -7.97 5.20 8.49
CA LYS A 47 -7.48 6.57 8.72
C LYS A 47 -8.21 7.29 9.86
N GLY A 48 -9.29 6.70 10.37
CA GLY A 48 -10.20 7.32 11.33
C GLY A 48 -11.22 8.25 10.67
N PHE A 49 -12.20 8.69 11.46
CA PHE A 49 -13.34 9.51 11.02
C PHE A 49 -13.30 10.95 11.55
N ASP A 50 -12.11 11.43 11.93
CA ASP A 50 -11.93 12.76 12.54
C ASP A 50 -12.31 13.91 11.57
N GLY A 51 -12.26 13.65 10.27
CA GLY A 51 -12.73 14.56 9.21
C GLY A 51 -14.23 14.85 9.25
N PHE A 52 -15.03 14.02 9.95
CA PHE A 52 -16.46 14.24 10.12
C PHE A 52 -16.78 15.37 11.10
N LEU A 53 -15.92 15.60 12.10
CA LEU A 53 -16.10 16.65 13.11
C LEU A 53 -15.41 17.96 12.71
N SER A 54 -14.47 17.90 11.78
CA SER A 54 -13.75 19.06 11.27
C SER A 54 -14.69 19.94 10.42
N SER A 55 -14.62 21.26 10.61
CA SER A 55 -15.43 22.22 9.86
C SER A 55 -15.39 21.93 8.35
N LYS A 56 -16.50 22.21 7.65
CA LYS A 56 -16.80 21.91 6.23
C LYS A 56 -15.71 22.28 5.20
N ASP A 57 -14.67 22.98 5.62
CA ASP A 57 -13.52 23.36 4.80
C ASP A 57 -12.39 22.32 4.79
N ASN A 58 -12.31 21.42 5.78
CA ASN A 58 -11.33 20.32 5.78
C ASN A 58 -11.77 19.11 4.95
N ILE A 59 -13.08 18.87 4.83
CA ILE A 59 -13.65 17.84 3.93
C ILE A 59 -13.29 18.12 2.45
N ARG A 60 -13.01 19.39 2.11
CA ARG A 60 -12.62 19.83 0.76
C ARG A 60 -11.12 19.74 0.49
N LYS A 61 -10.30 19.34 1.46
CA LYS A 61 -8.85 19.20 1.26
C LYS A 61 -8.56 17.88 0.56
N ARG A 62 -8.56 17.99 -0.77
CA ARG A 62 -8.01 17.14 -1.84
C ARG A 62 -8.14 15.61 -1.62
N PRO A 63 -8.87 14.89 -2.48
CA PRO A 63 -8.90 13.44 -2.43
C PRO A 63 -7.47 12.90 -2.51
N ARG A 64 -7.04 12.19 -1.46
CA ARG A 64 -5.74 11.53 -1.47
C ARG A 64 -5.85 10.33 -2.39
N ASN A 65 -4.88 10.17 -3.28
CA ASN A 65 -4.79 8.99 -4.12
C ASN A 65 -4.60 7.76 -3.22
N PHE A 66 -5.51 6.80 -3.38
CA PHE A 66 -5.43 5.50 -2.78
C PHE A 66 -4.14 4.80 -3.19
N LYS A 67 -3.51 4.10 -2.23
CA LYS A 67 -2.34 3.28 -2.52
C LYS A 67 -2.66 1.82 -2.26
N LEU A 68 -1.86 0.93 -2.85
CA LEU A 68 -2.02 -0.50 -2.65
C LEU A 68 -1.86 -0.89 -1.17
N GLU A 69 -1.00 -0.19 -0.42
CA GLU A 69 -0.78 -0.45 1.00
C GLU A 69 -1.99 -0.07 1.88
N ASP A 70 -2.94 0.71 1.35
CA ASP A 70 -4.21 1.00 2.03
C ASP A 70 -5.18 -0.23 1.95
N ARG A 71 -4.83 -1.34 1.28
CA ARG A 71 -5.65 -2.59 1.20
C ARG A 71 -5.38 -3.55 2.36
N ALA A 72 -5.55 -3.09 3.59
CA ALA A 72 -5.18 -3.88 4.77
C ALA A 72 -5.87 -5.26 4.83
N PHE A 73 -7.09 -5.40 4.29
CA PHE A 73 -7.79 -6.69 4.32
C PHE A 73 -7.25 -7.63 3.25
N SER A 74 -7.05 -7.19 2.00
CA SER A 74 -6.42 -8.06 0.99
C SER A 74 -4.99 -8.42 1.38
N LEU A 75 -4.22 -7.46 1.92
CA LEU A 75 -2.83 -7.70 2.37
C LEU A 75 -2.72 -8.57 3.63
N SER A 76 -3.84 -8.90 4.28
CA SER A 76 -3.86 -9.90 5.35
C SER A 76 -3.73 -11.34 4.84
N SER A 77 -3.90 -11.56 3.53
CA SER A 77 -3.65 -12.84 2.87
C SER A 77 -2.48 -12.75 1.88
N THR A 78 -1.54 -13.68 2.01
CA THR A 78 -0.39 -13.79 1.10
C THR A 78 -0.76 -14.28 -0.30
N THR A 79 -1.94 -14.87 -0.46
CA THR A 79 -2.44 -15.38 -1.76
C THR A 79 -3.38 -14.41 -2.47
N SER A 80 -3.69 -13.26 -1.86
CA SER A 80 -4.64 -12.31 -2.43
C SER A 80 -4.12 -11.61 -3.69
N PRO A 81 -5.02 -11.07 -4.54
CA PRO A 81 -4.64 -10.26 -5.69
C PRO A 81 -3.76 -9.05 -5.34
N ALA A 82 -4.02 -8.39 -4.20
CA ALA A 82 -3.25 -7.22 -3.79
C ALA A 82 -1.79 -7.57 -3.46
N THR A 83 -1.54 -8.74 -2.88
CA THR A 83 -0.16 -9.20 -2.60
C THR A 83 0.59 -9.46 -3.90
N ALA A 84 -0.07 -10.08 -4.90
CA ALA A 84 0.53 -10.30 -6.21
C ALA A 84 0.86 -8.98 -6.94
N GLU A 85 0.01 -7.96 -6.85
CA GLU A 85 0.28 -6.62 -7.39
C GLU A 85 1.45 -5.93 -6.67
N LEU A 86 1.56 -6.11 -5.34
CA LEU A 86 2.64 -5.53 -4.54
C LEU A 86 3.99 -6.14 -4.90
N ASP A 87 4.02 -7.46 -5.08
CA ASP A 87 5.22 -8.18 -5.53
C ASP A 87 5.61 -7.79 -6.96
N GLN A 88 4.66 -7.48 -7.84
CA GLN A 88 4.95 -6.96 -9.17
C GLN A 88 5.57 -5.55 -9.11
N GLN A 89 4.99 -4.65 -8.29
CA GLN A 89 5.50 -3.29 -8.12
C GLN A 89 6.92 -3.25 -7.53
N SER A 90 7.24 -4.14 -6.58
CA SER A 90 8.59 -4.23 -6.01
C SER A 90 9.61 -4.73 -7.05
N ASN A 91 9.26 -5.76 -7.83
CA ASN A 91 10.09 -6.29 -8.90
C ASN A 91 10.33 -5.28 -10.04
N GLU A 92 9.35 -4.43 -10.36
CA GLU A 92 9.50 -3.36 -11.35
C GLU A 92 10.41 -2.23 -10.85
N ALA A 93 10.32 -1.88 -9.56
CA ALA A 93 11.17 -0.85 -8.95
C ALA A 93 12.66 -1.25 -8.97
N GLU A 94 13.00 -2.52 -8.71
CA GLU A 94 14.39 -2.99 -8.76
C GLU A 94 14.98 -2.96 -10.18
N ARG A 95 14.18 -3.23 -11.21
CA ARG A 95 14.63 -3.20 -12.61
C ARG A 95 14.99 -1.79 -13.08
N HIS A 96 14.40 -0.76 -12.47
CA HIS A 96 14.62 0.62 -12.87
C HIS A 96 15.88 1.24 -12.21
N ASP A 97 16.33 0.71 -11.06
CA ASP A 97 17.56 1.16 -10.37
C ASP A 97 18.85 0.58 -10.98
N GLY A 98 18.75 -0.55 -11.69
CA GLY A 98 19.89 -1.19 -12.36
C GLY A 98 20.43 -0.50 -13.63
N SER A 99 19.88 0.64 -14.05
CA SER A 99 20.22 1.31 -15.32
C SER A 99 21.04 2.60 -15.21
N GLN A 100 21.49 3.01 -14.01
CA GLN A 100 22.42 4.13 -13.84
C GLN A 100 23.86 3.67 -13.56
N GLY A 101 24.44 2.95 -14.54
CA GLY A 101 25.88 2.80 -14.65
C GLY A 101 26.44 3.73 -15.72
N GLY A 102 26.91 4.93 -15.37
CA GLY A 102 27.71 5.75 -16.30
C GLY A 102 27.82 7.26 -16.04
N SER A 103 28.80 7.66 -15.21
CA SER A 103 29.66 8.87 -15.31
C SER A 103 29.02 10.26 -15.56
N SER A 104 29.12 11.16 -14.57
CA SER A 104 30.22 12.16 -14.56
C SER A 104 29.96 13.35 -13.60
N ARG A 105 31.03 13.71 -12.89
CA ARG A 105 31.39 15.08 -12.48
C ARG A 105 30.47 15.81 -11.48
N GLY A 106 30.80 15.61 -10.21
CA GLY A 106 31.25 16.67 -9.29
C GLY A 106 30.51 18.01 -9.30
N LYS A 107 29.88 18.31 -8.16
CA LYS A 107 29.94 19.63 -7.53
C LYS A 107 29.65 19.50 -6.04
N SER A 108 30.73 19.45 -5.26
CA SER A 108 30.68 19.78 -3.84
C SER A 108 30.37 21.27 -3.70
N THR A 109 29.26 21.63 -3.07
CA THR A 109 29.09 22.95 -2.48
C THR A 109 28.89 22.79 -0.98
N PHE A 110 30.03 22.78 -0.31
CA PHE A 110 30.15 23.05 1.12
C PHE A 110 29.79 24.52 1.35
N THR A 111 28.66 24.82 1.98
CA THR A 111 28.35 26.17 2.47
C THR A 111 28.66 26.25 3.97
N ARG A 112 29.77 26.93 4.26
CA ARG A 112 30.32 27.18 5.59
C ARG A 112 29.55 28.30 6.31
N HIS A 113 29.23 28.02 7.58
CA HIS A 113 28.82 28.90 8.68
C HIS A 113 29.01 30.42 8.53
N HIS A 114 27.99 31.19 8.95
CA HIS A 114 28.16 32.43 9.73
C HIS A 114 27.03 32.52 10.78
N SER A 115 27.34 32.22 12.05
CA SER A 115 26.56 32.70 13.20
C SER A 115 27.55 33.33 14.16
N ARG A 116 27.59 34.66 14.15
CA ARG A 116 28.32 35.48 15.12
C ARG A 116 27.51 35.50 16.41
N SER A 117 27.96 34.78 17.43
CA SER A 117 27.55 35.02 18.82
C SER A 117 28.51 36.04 19.42
N ASN A 118 28.02 37.26 19.66
CA ASN A 118 28.71 38.24 20.50
C ASN A 118 28.53 37.82 21.96
N LEU A 119 29.59 37.31 22.59
CA LEU A 119 29.70 37.31 24.05
C LEU A 119 30.04 38.75 24.49
N ARG A 120 29.18 39.34 25.32
CA ARG A 120 29.47 40.58 26.04
C ARG A 120 29.56 40.23 27.53
N ASN A 121 30.78 40.22 28.05
CA ASN A 121 31.04 40.20 29.48
C ASN A 121 30.65 41.56 30.07
N HIS A 122 29.89 41.55 31.17
CA HIS A 122 30.13 42.37 32.36
C HIS A 122 29.40 41.75 33.55
#